data_AF-A0A9D1S3M3-F1
#
_entry.id   AF-A0A9D1S3M3-F1
#
_cell.length_a   1.000
_cell.length_b   1.000
_cell.length_c   1.000
_cell.angle_alpha   90.00
_cell.angle_beta   90.00
_cell.angle_gamma   90.00
#
_symmetry.space_group_name_H-M   'P 1'
#
loop_
_entity.id
_entity.type
_entity.pdbx_description
1 polymer ?
#
loop_
_entity_poly.entity_id
_entity_poly.type
_entity_poly.pdbx_seq_one_letter_code
_entity_poly.pdbx_strand_id
1 'polypeptide(L)'
;MRFELLHPADQLVMIMDRIYQYGMTTTSGGNLSIRDDNGDIWITPSGIDKGTLTRRDMICVKPDGTQIGIHKPSVELPFHTDIYKQRPDIHAILHAHPPTLVAFSLARKIPNTMLVPSVTQICGEIAMAKYEVPGSELLGQYISSEFAKGYNTVMLENHGVVCGASNLFRAFMAFETLDFAGRLEIDARKLGTPNELTQAQINIDSAKAHPQLDAFVAKNISSEECAARRDMCSMIHRAYDQRLFNSTQGTFSQRLSDGSFLITPYMKDRKYLEPEDLVRIKNGMCEEGKMPSRSVPLHQEIYSTHPEIGSVIIAHPPAIMAFACTDTEFDSRTIPESYINLLDVKRLPYAASTMDVKGTAAAINRRSPVLIISNQCVIVTGSTLLNAFDRLEVLDYSAKAIIATRDIGEIVTISEKEVDDIEVAFNLK
;
A
#
# COMPACT_ATOMS: atom_id res chain seq x y z
N MET A 1 5.26 4.74 -16.00
CA MET A 1 4.04 5.04 -16.82
C MET A 1 3.34 6.33 -16.35
N ARG A 2 2.72 7.12 -17.26
CA ARG A 2 1.86 8.27 -16.91
C ARG A 2 0.38 7.86 -17.02
N PHE A 3 -0.24 7.50 -15.89
CA PHE A 3 -1.58 6.90 -15.86
C PHE A 3 -2.67 7.83 -16.43
N GLU A 4 -2.54 9.14 -16.19
CA GLU A 4 -3.51 10.16 -16.58
C GLU A 4 -3.55 10.40 -18.10
N LEU A 5 -2.51 9.98 -18.84
CA LEU A 5 -2.48 10.08 -20.30
C LEU A 5 -3.16 8.90 -21.00
N LEU A 6 -3.52 7.85 -20.25
CA LEU A 6 -4.26 6.73 -20.79
C LEU A 6 -5.71 7.14 -21.06
N HIS A 7 -6.31 6.56 -22.08
CA HIS A 7 -7.73 6.79 -22.32
C HIS A 7 -8.55 6.24 -21.14
N PRO A 8 -9.67 6.88 -20.73
CA PRO A 8 -10.46 6.45 -19.58
C PRO A 8 -10.82 4.96 -19.58
N ALA A 9 -11.23 4.42 -20.74
CA ALA A 9 -11.49 2.99 -20.90
C ALA A 9 -10.29 2.09 -20.58
N ASP A 10 -9.05 2.49 -20.91
CA ASP A 10 -7.85 1.71 -20.57
C ASP A 10 -7.57 1.78 -19.06
N GLN A 11 -7.73 2.99 -18.47
CA GLN A 11 -7.59 3.18 -17.02
C GLN A 11 -8.55 2.29 -16.22
N LEU A 12 -9.82 2.23 -16.64
CA LEU A 12 -10.85 1.40 -16.00
C LEU A 12 -10.51 -0.09 -16.05
N VAL A 13 -10.05 -0.58 -17.21
CA VAL A 13 -9.64 -1.99 -17.36
C VAL A 13 -8.45 -2.30 -16.47
N MET A 14 -7.42 -1.45 -16.48
CA MET A 14 -6.20 -1.65 -15.68
C MET A 14 -6.48 -1.71 -14.18
N ILE A 15 -7.35 -0.83 -13.67
CA ILE A 15 -7.70 -0.80 -12.25
C ILE A 15 -8.64 -1.96 -11.89
N MET A 16 -9.60 -2.30 -12.74
CA MET A 16 -10.48 -3.46 -12.50
C MET A 16 -9.70 -4.77 -12.48
N ASP A 17 -8.72 -4.96 -13.38
CA ASP A 17 -7.86 -6.14 -13.37
C ASP A 17 -7.11 -6.27 -12.03
N ARG A 18 -6.50 -5.18 -11.52
CA ARG A 18 -5.87 -5.19 -10.18
C ARG A 18 -6.83 -5.59 -9.07
N ILE A 19 -8.03 -4.99 -9.05
CA ILE A 19 -9.06 -5.29 -8.04
C ILE A 19 -9.46 -6.77 -8.13
N TYR A 20 -9.64 -7.30 -9.35
CA TYR A 20 -10.04 -8.68 -9.57
C TYR A 20 -8.94 -9.69 -9.22
N GLN A 21 -7.71 -9.51 -9.72
CA GLN A 21 -6.56 -10.39 -9.43
C GLN A 21 -6.28 -10.47 -7.92
N TYR A 22 -6.60 -9.40 -7.17
CA TYR A 22 -6.44 -9.37 -5.72
C TYR A 22 -7.65 -9.90 -4.94
N GLY A 23 -8.65 -10.47 -5.62
CA GLY A 23 -9.84 -11.01 -4.98
C GLY A 23 -10.61 -9.94 -4.20
N MET A 24 -10.54 -8.67 -4.64
CA MET A 24 -11.23 -7.54 -4.03
C MET A 24 -12.61 -7.27 -4.66
N THR A 25 -13.00 -8.11 -5.62
CA THR A 25 -14.33 -8.17 -6.21
C THR A 25 -14.56 -9.56 -6.80
N THR A 26 -15.76 -9.82 -7.32
CA THR A 26 -16.13 -11.05 -8.02
C THR A 26 -16.39 -10.78 -9.51
N THR A 27 -16.66 -11.83 -10.29
CA THR A 27 -16.98 -11.76 -11.73
C THR A 27 -18.06 -10.73 -12.09
N SER A 28 -19.02 -10.48 -11.19
CA SER A 28 -20.12 -9.54 -11.40
C SER A 28 -20.12 -8.34 -10.47
N GLY A 29 -19.26 -8.34 -9.44
CA GLY A 29 -19.24 -7.32 -8.40
C GLY A 29 -18.48 -6.06 -8.80
N GLY A 30 -18.82 -4.95 -8.16
CA GLY A 30 -18.16 -3.67 -8.34
C GLY A 30 -18.33 -3.02 -9.71
N ASN A 31 -18.02 -1.73 -9.76
CA ASN A 31 -18.01 -0.93 -10.98
C ASN A 31 -17.16 0.32 -10.78
N LEU A 32 -16.59 0.77 -11.89
CA LEU A 32 -15.70 1.93 -11.93
C LEU A 32 -16.24 2.91 -12.96
N SER A 33 -16.09 4.21 -12.71
CA SER A 33 -16.33 5.23 -13.72
C SER A 33 -15.32 6.37 -13.69
N ILE A 34 -15.18 7.02 -14.84
CA ILE A 34 -14.46 8.28 -15.03
C ILE A 34 -15.39 9.26 -15.75
N ARG A 35 -15.42 10.52 -15.31
CA ARG A 35 -16.10 11.63 -15.99
C ARG A 35 -15.06 12.52 -16.66
N ASP A 36 -15.12 12.58 -17.98
CA ASP A 36 -14.29 13.46 -18.81
C ASP A 36 -14.74 14.93 -18.72
N ASP A 37 -13.85 15.85 -19.09
CA ASP A 37 -14.11 17.30 -19.04
C ASP A 37 -15.25 17.74 -19.97
N ASN A 38 -15.53 16.98 -21.04
CA ASN A 38 -16.68 17.22 -21.93
C ASN A 38 -18.01 16.71 -21.34
N GLY A 39 -17.99 16.12 -20.14
CA GLY A 39 -19.15 15.56 -19.44
C GLY A 39 -19.47 14.10 -19.79
N ASP A 40 -18.71 13.46 -20.67
CA ASP A 40 -18.87 12.02 -20.95
C ASP A 40 -18.51 11.20 -19.70
N ILE A 41 -19.30 10.17 -19.40
CA ILE A 41 -19.03 9.22 -18.33
C ILE A 41 -18.64 7.88 -18.96
N TRP A 42 -17.40 7.47 -18.76
CA TRP A 42 -16.94 6.12 -19.04
C TRP A 42 -17.21 5.23 -17.83
N ILE A 43 -17.87 4.10 -18.02
CA ILE A 43 -18.24 3.19 -16.94
C ILE A 43 -18.08 1.72 -17.33
N THR A 44 -17.74 0.88 -16.35
CA THR A 44 -17.72 -0.57 -16.54
C THR A 44 -19.12 -1.12 -16.88
N PRO A 45 -19.21 -2.18 -17.70
CA PRO A 45 -20.48 -2.75 -18.13
C PRO A 45 -21.14 -3.59 -17.03
N SER A 46 -22.45 -3.78 -17.14
CA SER A 46 -23.24 -4.67 -16.29
C SER A 46 -23.21 -6.12 -16.78
N GLY A 47 -23.10 -7.08 -15.86
CA GLY A 47 -23.23 -8.51 -16.16
C GLY A 47 -22.12 -9.14 -17.00
N ILE A 48 -21.01 -8.41 -17.22
CA ILE A 48 -19.83 -8.92 -17.94
C ILE A 48 -18.76 -9.30 -16.93
N ASP A 49 -18.06 -10.39 -17.23
CA ASP A 49 -16.96 -10.91 -16.42
C ASP A 49 -15.84 -9.87 -16.22
N LYS A 50 -15.70 -9.40 -14.98
CA LYS A 50 -14.69 -8.40 -14.61
C LYS A 50 -13.24 -8.88 -14.84
N GLY A 51 -12.99 -10.18 -14.81
CA GLY A 51 -11.65 -10.75 -14.99
C GLY A 51 -11.15 -10.77 -16.44
N THR A 52 -12.03 -10.52 -17.41
CA THR A 52 -11.71 -10.58 -18.85
C THR A 52 -12.05 -9.30 -19.61
N LEU A 53 -12.35 -8.21 -18.89
CA LEU A 53 -12.69 -6.93 -19.49
C LEU A 53 -11.57 -6.40 -20.38
N THR A 54 -11.97 -5.90 -21.54
CA THR A 54 -11.13 -5.18 -22.48
C THR A 54 -11.64 -3.75 -22.64
N ARG A 55 -10.84 -2.90 -23.29
CA ARG A 55 -11.23 -1.52 -23.61
C ARG A 55 -12.58 -1.45 -24.34
N ARG A 56 -12.90 -2.44 -25.19
CA ARG A 56 -14.12 -2.46 -26.02
C ARG A 56 -15.39 -2.69 -25.20
N ASP A 57 -15.24 -3.19 -23.99
CA ASP A 57 -16.36 -3.50 -23.10
C ASP A 57 -16.84 -2.29 -22.29
N MET A 58 -16.04 -1.21 -22.25
CA MET A 58 -16.39 0.01 -21.52
C MET A 58 -17.49 0.78 -22.24
N ILE A 59 -18.41 1.35 -21.46
CA ILE A 59 -19.56 2.11 -21.98
C ILE A 59 -19.30 3.59 -21.76
N CYS A 60 -19.45 4.39 -22.82
CA CYS A 60 -19.44 5.84 -22.75
C CYS A 60 -20.89 6.34 -22.73
N VAL A 61 -21.27 7.03 -21.66
CA VAL A 61 -22.56 7.70 -21.52
C VAL A 61 -22.36 9.18 -21.74
N LYS A 62 -22.99 9.72 -22.78
CA LYS A 62 -22.94 11.14 -23.15
C LYS A 62 -23.76 11.99 -22.16
N PRO A 63 -23.51 13.31 -22.08
CA PRO A 63 -24.30 14.23 -21.23
C PRO A 63 -25.81 14.21 -21.51
N ASP A 64 -26.22 13.90 -22.75
CA ASP A 64 -27.63 13.78 -23.16
C ASP A 64 -28.25 12.40 -22.83
N GLY A 65 -27.48 11.49 -22.22
CA GLY A 65 -27.88 10.14 -21.88
C GLY A 65 -27.64 9.09 -22.97
N THR A 66 -27.13 9.49 -24.15
CA THR A 66 -26.79 8.55 -25.23
C THR A 66 -25.70 7.59 -24.76
N GLN A 67 -25.94 6.28 -24.91
CA GLN A 67 -25.00 5.24 -24.51
C GLN A 67 -24.27 4.69 -25.74
N ILE A 68 -22.94 4.69 -25.69
CA ILE A 68 -22.06 4.19 -26.75
C ILE A 68 -21.24 3.03 -26.18
N GLY A 69 -21.38 1.85 -26.78
CA GLY A 69 -20.68 0.63 -26.40
C GLY A 69 -21.47 -0.61 -26.80
N ILE A 70 -20.89 -1.79 -26.61
CA ILE A 70 -21.52 -3.06 -27.01
C ILE A 70 -22.38 -3.70 -25.91
N HIS A 71 -22.24 -3.24 -24.66
CA HIS A 71 -22.97 -3.75 -23.50
C HIS A 71 -23.87 -2.68 -22.88
N LYS A 72 -24.63 -3.05 -21.85
CA LYS A 72 -25.34 -2.10 -20.99
C LYS A 72 -24.38 -1.54 -19.92
N PRO A 73 -24.50 -0.26 -19.53
CA PRO A 73 -23.74 0.29 -18.40
C PRO A 73 -24.13 -0.42 -17.10
N SER A 74 -23.28 -0.26 -16.06
CA SER A 74 -23.60 -0.74 -14.72
C SER A 74 -24.99 -0.29 -14.27
N VAL A 75 -25.73 -1.17 -13.57
CA VAL A 75 -27.01 -0.83 -12.93
C VAL A 75 -26.87 0.25 -11.86
N GLU A 76 -25.64 0.50 -11.43
CA GLU A 76 -25.27 1.49 -10.42
C GLU A 76 -24.83 2.84 -11.00
N LEU A 77 -24.87 3.00 -12.33
CA LEU A 77 -24.67 4.29 -12.99
C LEU A 77 -25.47 5.46 -12.37
N PRO A 78 -26.72 5.28 -11.89
CA PRO A 78 -27.46 6.38 -11.27
C PRO A 78 -26.72 7.05 -10.11
N PHE A 79 -26.17 6.29 -9.16
CA PHE A 79 -25.47 6.91 -8.04
C PHE A 79 -24.14 7.55 -8.47
N HIS A 80 -23.44 6.98 -9.46
CA HIS A 80 -22.25 7.61 -10.02
C HIS A 80 -22.58 8.99 -10.59
N THR A 81 -23.66 9.07 -11.36
CA THR A 81 -24.16 10.30 -11.97
C THR A 81 -24.55 11.33 -10.91
N ASP A 82 -25.20 10.90 -9.83
CA ASP A 82 -25.63 11.79 -8.75
C ASP A 82 -24.45 12.32 -7.93
N ILE A 83 -23.44 11.49 -7.65
CA ILE A 83 -22.19 11.94 -7.02
C ILE A 83 -21.51 12.99 -7.91
N TYR A 84 -21.37 12.74 -9.21
CA TYR A 84 -20.75 13.70 -10.13
C TYR A 84 -21.48 15.05 -10.19
N LYS A 85 -22.82 15.05 -10.09
CA LYS A 85 -23.63 16.28 -10.04
C LYS A 85 -23.42 17.05 -8.73
N GLN A 86 -23.38 16.34 -7.59
CA GLN A 86 -23.27 16.97 -6.27
C GLN A 86 -21.83 17.40 -5.94
N ARG A 87 -20.83 16.70 -6.51
CA ARG A 87 -19.41 16.94 -6.29
C ARG A 87 -18.67 17.10 -7.61
N PRO A 88 -18.70 18.30 -8.22
CA PRO A 88 -18.00 18.57 -9.47
C PRO A 88 -16.49 18.38 -9.41
N ASP A 89 -15.88 18.37 -8.22
CA ASP A 89 -14.46 18.09 -8.00
C ASP A 89 -14.09 16.59 -8.11
N ILE A 90 -15.08 15.70 -8.10
CA ILE A 90 -14.89 14.26 -8.32
C ILE A 90 -14.97 13.97 -9.82
N HIS A 91 -13.95 13.29 -10.34
CA HIS A 91 -13.86 12.86 -11.74
C HIS A 91 -13.75 11.35 -11.89
N ALA A 92 -13.54 10.60 -10.83
CA ALA A 92 -13.55 9.14 -10.86
C ALA A 92 -14.20 8.55 -9.61
N ILE A 93 -14.92 7.45 -9.80
CA ILE A 93 -15.59 6.72 -8.74
C ILE A 93 -15.22 5.24 -8.87
N LEU A 94 -14.82 4.64 -7.76
CA LEU A 94 -14.51 3.23 -7.62
C LEU A 94 -15.50 2.63 -6.61
N HIS A 95 -16.27 1.65 -7.03
CA HIS A 95 -17.07 0.81 -6.16
C HIS A 95 -16.64 -0.65 -6.28
N ALA A 96 -16.37 -1.30 -5.15
CA ALA A 96 -15.99 -2.71 -5.12
C ALA A 96 -16.32 -3.35 -3.75
N HIS A 97 -16.11 -4.66 -3.67
CA HIS A 97 -16.53 -5.53 -2.56
C HIS A 97 -15.36 -6.32 -1.96
N PRO A 98 -14.29 -5.67 -1.46
CA PRO A 98 -13.16 -6.40 -0.91
C PRO A 98 -13.60 -7.13 0.37
N PRO A 99 -13.25 -8.42 0.56
CA PRO A 99 -13.74 -9.22 1.69
C PRO A 99 -13.54 -8.57 3.06
N THR A 100 -12.41 -7.88 3.25
CA THR A 100 -12.12 -7.15 4.47
C THR A 100 -13.10 -6.01 4.71
N LEU A 101 -13.32 -5.11 3.75
CA LEU A 101 -14.26 -3.98 3.94
C LEU A 101 -15.71 -4.46 3.99
N VAL A 102 -16.05 -5.54 3.27
CA VAL A 102 -17.33 -6.21 3.43
C VAL A 102 -17.51 -6.68 4.88
N ALA A 103 -16.51 -7.30 5.51
CA ALA A 103 -16.60 -7.71 6.92
C ALA A 103 -16.87 -6.52 7.86
N PHE A 104 -16.22 -5.37 7.65
CA PHE A 104 -16.51 -4.14 8.39
C PHE A 104 -17.94 -3.64 8.14
N SER A 105 -18.41 -3.68 6.89
CA SER A 105 -19.78 -3.30 6.54
C SER A 105 -20.85 -4.21 7.16
N LEU A 106 -20.56 -5.51 7.30
CA LEU A 106 -21.44 -6.48 7.96
C LEU A 106 -21.52 -6.20 9.46
N ALA A 107 -20.41 -5.78 10.05
CA ALA A 107 -20.32 -5.40 11.47
C ALA A 107 -20.82 -3.98 11.75
N ARG A 108 -21.21 -3.21 10.72
CA ARG A 108 -21.59 -1.78 10.82
C ARG A 108 -20.52 -0.92 11.47
N LYS A 109 -19.26 -1.20 11.13
CA LYS A 109 -18.07 -0.50 11.60
C LYS A 109 -17.29 0.09 10.43
N ILE A 110 -16.52 1.12 10.72
CA ILE A 110 -15.55 1.72 9.80
C ILE A 110 -14.16 1.26 10.26
N PRO A 111 -13.25 0.88 9.33
CA PRO A 111 -11.87 0.59 9.70
C PRO A 111 -11.21 1.77 10.41
N ASN A 112 -10.44 1.49 11.45
CA ASN A 112 -9.74 2.47 12.23
C ASN A 112 -8.60 3.09 11.43
N THR A 113 -8.75 4.36 11.08
CA THR A 113 -7.76 5.10 10.29
C THR A 113 -6.58 5.63 11.11
N MET A 114 -6.62 5.45 12.45
CA MET A 114 -5.62 5.98 13.38
C MET A 114 -4.54 4.96 13.78
N LEU A 115 -4.56 3.74 13.23
CA LEU A 115 -3.55 2.73 13.57
C LEU A 115 -2.19 2.98 12.92
N VAL A 116 -2.20 3.56 11.72
CA VAL A 116 -0.98 3.95 10.98
C VAL A 116 -1.21 5.33 10.34
N PRO A 117 -0.19 6.19 10.24
CA PRO A 117 -0.39 7.63 10.03
C PRO A 117 -0.91 8.02 8.64
N SER A 118 -0.73 7.18 7.62
CA SER A 118 -1.05 7.51 6.22
C SER A 118 -2.53 7.36 5.88
N VAL A 119 -3.29 6.54 6.63
CA VAL A 119 -4.63 6.11 6.22
C VAL A 119 -5.60 7.29 6.23
N THR A 120 -5.63 8.08 7.31
CA THR A 120 -6.49 9.26 7.39
C THR A 120 -6.19 10.28 6.28
N GLN A 121 -4.92 10.45 5.90
CA GLN A 121 -4.54 11.39 4.84
C GLN A 121 -5.00 10.93 3.45
N ILE A 122 -4.89 9.62 3.17
CA ILE A 122 -5.19 9.06 1.86
C ILE A 122 -6.69 8.84 1.69
N CYS A 123 -7.36 8.30 2.70
CA CYS A 123 -8.78 7.94 2.65
C CYS A 123 -9.71 9.11 3.02
N GLY A 124 -9.21 10.11 3.74
CA GLY A 124 -10.01 11.17 4.35
C GLY A 124 -10.89 10.65 5.48
N GLU A 125 -11.85 11.46 5.90
CA GLU A 125 -12.94 10.98 6.75
C GLU A 125 -13.83 10.00 5.97
N ILE A 126 -14.30 8.96 6.65
CA ILE A 126 -15.08 7.88 6.07
C ILE A 126 -16.49 7.93 6.64
N ALA A 127 -17.50 7.86 5.78
CA ALA A 127 -18.89 7.74 6.18
C ALA A 127 -19.41 6.31 5.97
N MET A 128 -20.59 6.02 6.53
CA MET A 128 -21.33 4.79 6.30
C MET A 128 -22.74 5.15 5.81
N ALA A 129 -23.09 4.74 4.59
CA ALA A 129 -24.43 4.89 4.03
C ALA A 129 -25.31 3.72 4.47
N LYS A 130 -26.58 4.02 4.75
CA LYS A 130 -27.56 3.02 5.17
C LYS A 130 -27.82 1.98 4.09
N TYR A 131 -28.15 0.77 4.52
CA TYR A 131 -28.56 -0.31 3.64
C TYR A 131 -29.80 0.08 2.83
N GLU A 132 -29.76 -0.24 1.55
CA GLU A 132 -30.90 -0.23 0.64
C GLU A 132 -30.59 -1.15 -0.55
N VAL A 133 -31.61 -1.51 -1.35
CA VAL A 133 -31.49 -2.40 -2.51
C VAL A 133 -30.44 -1.87 -3.50
N PRO A 134 -29.44 -2.67 -3.89
CA PRO A 134 -28.45 -2.30 -4.92
C PRO A 134 -29.10 -1.85 -6.23
N GLY A 135 -28.59 -0.77 -6.81
CA GLY A 135 -29.13 -0.14 -8.03
C GLY A 135 -30.45 0.63 -7.84
N SER A 136 -31.01 0.70 -6.62
CA SER A 136 -32.19 1.54 -6.36
C SER A 136 -31.84 3.03 -6.30
N GLU A 137 -32.83 3.88 -6.59
CA GLU A 137 -32.69 5.34 -6.46
C GLU A 137 -32.39 5.76 -5.02
N LEU A 138 -33.04 5.11 -4.04
CA LEU A 138 -32.87 5.46 -2.63
C LEU A 138 -31.47 5.13 -2.11
N LEU A 139 -30.85 4.01 -2.55
CA LEU A 139 -29.44 3.75 -2.25
C LEU A 139 -28.54 4.85 -2.84
N GLY A 140 -28.80 5.26 -4.09
CA GLY A 140 -28.05 6.35 -4.72
C GLY A 140 -28.18 7.69 -3.98
N GLN A 141 -29.37 7.99 -3.45
CA GLN A 141 -29.60 9.16 -2.59
C GLN A 141 -28.81 9.09 -1.28
N TYR A 142 -28.81 7.93 -0.59
CA TYR A 142 -28.02 7.77 0.64
C TYR A 142 -26.53 7.96 0.38
N ILE A 143 -25.97 7.31 -0.65
CA ILE A 143 -24.56 7.43 -1.00
C ILE A 143 -24.22 8.89 -1.35
N SER A 144 -24.94 9.47 -2.31
CA SER A 144 -24.64 10.82 -2.79
C SER A 144 -24.81 11.87 -1.70
N SER A 145 -25.75 11.70 -0.76
CA SER A 145 -25.90 12.59 0.40
C SER A 145 -24.69 12.59 1.33
N GLU A 146 -23.99 11.46 1.49
CA GLU A 146 -22.73 11.43 2.24
C GLU A 146 -21.63 12.16 1.44
N PHE A 147 -21.52 11.93 0.13
CA PHE A 147 -20.57 12.66 -0.71
C PHE A 147 -20.80 14.19 -0.69
N ALA A 148 -22.05 14.65 -0.63
CA ALA A 148 -22.40 16.07 -0.51
C ALA A 148 -21.98 16.70 0.82
N LYS A 149 -21.80 15.90 1.89
CA LYS A 149 -21.23 16.38 3.16
C LYS A 149 -19.71 16.58 3.11
N GLY A 150 -19.07 16.21 1.99
CA GLY A 150 -17.63 16.37 1.78
C GLY A 150 -16.83 15.07 1.90
N TYR A 151 -17.47 13.94 2.22
CA TYR A 151 -16.78 12.64 2.27
C TYR A 151 -16.34 12.20 0.86
N ASN A 152 -15.20 11.52 0.80
CA ASN A 152 -14.66 10.94 -0.43
C ASN A 152 -14.69 9.40 -0.41
N THR A 153 -14.89 8.82 0.77
CA THR A 153 -14.95 7.37 0.98
C THR A 153 -16.20 7.05 1.79
N VAL A 154 -17.07 6.22 1.24
CA VAL A 154 -18.36 5.85 1.86
C VAL A 154 -18.48 4.34 1.88
N MET A 155 -18.49 3.77 3.08
CA MET A 155 -18.82 2.37 3.31
C MET A 155 -20.34 2.17 3.15
N LEU A 156 -20.75 1.03 2.62
CA LEU A 156 -22.14 0.67 2.39
C LEU A 156 -22.50 -0.52 3.26
N GLU A 157 -23.46 -0.33 4.16
CA GLU A 157 -23.95 -1.39 5.04
C GLU A 157 -24.31 -2.69 4.27
N ASN A 158 -23.74 -3.82 4.68
CA ASN A 158 -23.95 -5.14 4.05
C ASN A 158 -23.64 -5.20 2.54
N HIS A 159 -22.72 -4.36 2.03
CA HIS A 159 -22.47 -4.30 0.60
C HIS A 159 -20.99 -4.14 0.23
N GLY A 160 -20.38 -2.99 0.51
CA GLY A 160 -19.02 -2.69 0.04
C GLY A 160 -18.59 -1.27 0.33
N VAL A 161 -17.82 -0.68 -0.56
CA VAL A 161 -17.31 0.70 -0.41
C VAL A 161 -17.38 1.46 -1.73
N VAL A 162 -17.58 2.77 -1.65
CA VAL A 162 -17.51 3.71 -2.78
C VAL A 162 -16.45 4.76 -2.47
N CYS A 163 -15.44 4.88 -3.33
CA CYS A 163 -14.38 5.87 -3.24
C CYS A 163 -14.49 6.83 -4.43
N GLY A 164 -14.63 8.13 -4.18
CA GLY A 164 -14.62 9.18 -5.18
C GLY A 164 -13.37 10.04 -5.08
N ALA A 165 -12.78 10.42 -6.21
CA ALA A 165 -11.61 11.30 -6.24
C ALA A 165 -11.49 12.08 -7.55
N SER A 166 -10.50 12.97 -7.63
CA SER A 166 -10.20 13.76 -8.83
C SER A 166 -9.61 12.95 -10.00
N ASN A 167 -9.20 11.71 -9.78
CA ASN A 167 -8.87 10.75 -10.85
C ASN A 167 -8.94 9.31 -10.31
N LEU A 168 -8.98 8.33 -11.23
CA LEU A 168 -9.22 6.94 -10.87
C LEU A 168 -8.09 6.36 -10.02
N PHE A 169 -6.84 6.77 -10.25
CA PHE A 169 -5.72 6.31 -9.44
C PHE A 169 -5.85 6.77 -7.98
N ARG A 170 -6.27 8.01 -7.73
CA ARG A 170 -6.54 8.49 -6.35
C ARG A 170 -7.70 7.75 -5.67
N ALA A 171 -8.76 7.45 -6.40
CA ALA A 171 -9.86 6.64 -5.87
C ALA A 171 -9.38 5.23 -5.50
N PHE A 172 -8.53 4.63 -6.36
CA PHE A 172 -7.88 3.34 -6.09
C PHE A 172 -6.92 3.39 -4.89
N MET A 173 -6.12 4.45 -4.74
CA MET A 173 -5.23 4.62 -3.59
C MET A 173 -6.02 4.62 -2.27
N ALA A 174 -7.13 5.35 -2.19
CA ALA A 174 -8.00 5.36 -1.01
C ALA A 174 -8.62 3.98 -0.75
N PHE A 175 -9.14 3.33 -1.80
CA PHE A 175 -9.72 2.00 -1.72
C PHE A 175 -8.74 0.95 -1.18
N GLU A 176 -7.55 0.85 -1.79
CA GLU A 176 -6.55 -0.15 -1.42
C GLU A 176 -5.93 0.14 -0.04
N THR A 177 -5.70 1.42 0.29
CA THR A 177 -5.20 1.81 1.61
C THR A 177 -6.19 1.44 2.71
N LEU A 178 -7.49 1.64 2.47
CA LEU A 178 -8.53 1.27 3.43
C LEU A 178 -8.64 -0.26 3.60
N ASP A 179 -8.52 -1.03 2.53
CA ASP A 179 -8.47 -2.50 2.59
C ASP A 179 -7.27 -2.98 3.44
N PHE A 180 -6.08 -2.41 3.21
CA PHE A 180 -4.89 -2.72 4.00
C PHE A 180 -5.08 -2.36 5.48
N ALA A 181 -5.64 -1.19 5.78
CA ALA A 181 -5.93 -0.77 7.15
C ALA A 181 -6.92 -1.74 7.84
N GLY A 182 -7.97 -2.15 7.14
CA GLY A 182 -8.92 -3.12 7.66
C GLY A 182 -8.29 -4.50 7.93
N ARG A 183 -7.38 -4.97 7.06
CA ARG A 183 -6.68 -6.26 7.27
C ARG A 183 -5.81 -6.19 8.51
N LEU A 184 -5.00 -5.14 8.61
CA LEU A 184 -4.17 -4.85 9.77
C LEU A 184 -5.00 -4.83 11.05
N GLU A 185 -6.14 -4.15 11.04
CA GLU A 185 -6.99 -4.03 12.22
C GLU A 185 -7.65 -5.36 12.62
N ILE A 186 -8.08 -6.18 11.66
CA ILE A 186 -8.59 -7.53 11.92
C ILE A 186 -7.50 -8.40 12.53
N ASP A 187 -6.30 -8.39 11.95
CA ASP A 187 -5.16 -9.17 12.42
C ASP A 187 -4.69 -8.70 13.81
N ALA A 188 -4.62 -7.39 14.04
CA ALA A 188 -4.24 -6.81 15.33
C ALA A 188 -5.21 -7.23 16.44
N ARG A 189 -6.52 -7.31 16.15
CA ARG A 189 -7.52 -7.79 17.10
C ARG A 189 -7.38 -9.25 17.50
N LYS A 190 -6.72 -10.08 16.67
CA LYS A 190 -6.38 -11.46 17.03
C LYS A 190 -5.18 -11.54 17.96
N LEU A 191 -4.30 -10.53 17.92
CA LEU A 191 -3.11 -10.44 18.77
C LEU A 191 -3.40 -9.77 20.13
N GLY A 192 -4.34 -8.81 20.15
CA GLY A 192 -4.72 -8.08 21.35
C GLY A 192 -5.53 -6.82 21.01
N THR A 193 -5.45 -5.81 21.87
CA THR A 193 -6.06 -4.49 21.61
C THR A 193 -5.11 -3.65 20.77
N PRO A 194 -5.53 -3.17 19.58
CA PRO A 194 -4.71 -2.25 18.78
C PRO A 194 -4.54 -0.90 19.49
N ASN A 195 -3.31 -0.40 19.52
CA ASN A 195 -2.94 0.91 20.02
C ASN A 195 -3.15 1.96 18.92
N GLU A 196 -3.99 2.97 19.20
CA GLU A 196 -4.25 4.07 18.28
C GLU A 196 -3.22 5.19 18.40
N LEU A 197 -2.92 5.83 17.28
CA LEU A 197 -2.17 7.08 17.27
C LEU A 197 -3.07 8.24 17.70
N THR A 198 -2.49 9.16 18.46
CA THR A 198 -3.09 10.48 18.68
C THR A 198 -3.02 11.33 17.42
N GLN A 199 -3.89 12.33 17.30
CA GLN A 199 -3.81 13.29 16.19
C GLN A 199 -2.46 14.01 16.14
N ALA A 200 -1.87 14.32 17.30
CA ALA A 200 -0.54 14.92 17.37
C ALA A 200 0.54 14.02 16.75
N GLN A 201 0.47 12.71 17.00
CA GLN A 201 1.36 11.74 16.36
C GLN A 201 1.16 11.69 14.84
N ILE A 202 -0.08 11.58 14.36
CA ILE A 202 -0.36 11.61 12.90
C ILE A 202 0.16 12.89 12.24
N ASN A 203 0.07 14.02 12.93
CA ASN A 203 0.58 15.29 12.43
C ASN A 203 2.11 15.30 12.25
N ILE A 204 2.87 14.53 13.06
CA ILE A 204 4.32 14.37 12.88
C ILE A 204 4.61 13.76 11.50
N ASP A 205 3.85 12.74 11.09
CA ASP A 205 4.02 12.10 9.78
C ASP A 205 3.54 13.00 8.64
N SER A 206 2.43 13.69 8.84
CA SER A 206 1.84 14.66 7.91
C SER A 206 2.79 15.83 7.61
N ALA A 207 3.52 16.29 8.63
CA ALA A 207 4.46 17.40 8.53
C ALA A 207 5.83 17.00 7.96
N LYS A 208 6.05 15.73 7.60
CA LYS A 208 7.32 15.28 6.99
C LYS A 208 7.58 16.04 5.70
N ALA A 209 8.48 17.02 5.77
CA ALA A 209 8.95 17.74 4.61
C ALA A 209 9.68 16.79 3.65
N HIS A 210 9.61 17.10 2.36
CA HIS A 210 10.54 16.49 1.41
C HIS A 210 11.97 16.94 1.74
N PRO A 211 12.95 16.03 1.65
CA PRO A 211 14.34 16.43 1.83
C PRO A 211 14.69 17.45 0.75
N GLN A 212 15.22 18.61 1.18
CA GLN A 212 15.74 19.62 0.27
C GLN A 212 17.15 19.19 -0.14
N LEU A 213 17.24 18.49 -1.27
CA LEU A 213 18.49 18.00 -1.84
C LEU A 213 18.83 18.84 -3.07
N ASP A 214 20.10 19.20 -3.22
CA ASP A 214 20.58 19.82 -4.44
C ASP A 214 20.44 18.83 -5.61
N ALA A 215 20.25 19.37 -6.81
CA ALA A 215 20.10 18.56 -8.03
C ALA A 215 21.45 18.33 -8.72
N PHE A 216 21.63 17.15 -9.31
CA PHE A 216 22.72 16.90 -10.26
C PHE A 216 22.21 16.33 -11.58
N VAL A 217 22.91 16.66 -12.66
CA VAL A 217 22.62 16.11 -14.00
C VAL A 217 23.30 14.75 -14.16
N ALA A 218 22.51 13.70 -14.34
CA ALA A 218 23.01 12.35 -14.60
C ALA A 218 23.54 12.24 -16.04
N LYS A 219 24.83 12.56 -16.26
CA LYS A 219 25.44 12.52 -17.61
C LYS A 219 25.76 11.12 -18.12
N ASN A 220 26.14 10.21 -17.22
CA ASN A 220 26.50 8.82 -17.54
C ASN A 220 25.78 7.87 -16.56
N ILE A 221 25.06 6.89 -17.11
CA ILE A 221 24.42 5.78 -16.38
C ILE A 221 25.28 4.55 -16.64
N SER A 222 25.84 3.95 -15.60
CA SER A 222 26.70 2.76 -15.73
C SER A 222 25.87 1.51 -16.03
N SER A 223 26.50 0.45 -16.55
CA SER A 223 25.83 -0.85 -16.73
C SER A 223 25.36 -1.45 -15.41
N GLU A 224 26.10 -1.23 -14.32
CA GLU A 224 25.69 -1.60 -12.96
C GLU A 224 24.39 -0.89 -12.55
N GLU A 225 24.32 0.42 -12.77
CA GLU A 225 23.11 1.20 -12.47
C GLU A 225 21.92 0.74 -13.32
N CYS A 226 22.12 0.49 -14.62
CA CYS A 226 21.07 -0.05 -15.48
C CYS A 226 20.53 -1.39 -14.97
N ALA A 227 21.42 -2.30 -14.57
CA ALA A 227 21.03 -3.59 -14.01
C ALA A 227 20.28 -3.43 -12.68
N ALA A 228 20.81 -2.60 -11.77
CA ALA A 228 20.19 -2.32 -10.48
C ALA A 228 18.78 -1.70 -10.63
N ARG A 229 18.59 -0.75 -11.57
CA ARG A 229 17.27 -0.16 -11.83
C ARG A 229 16.26 -1.21 -12.30
N ARG A 230 16.65 -2.07 -13.25
CA ARG A 230 15.81 -3.17 -13.75
C ARG A 230 15.45 -4.14 -12.62
N ASP A 231 16.44 -4.60 -11.87
CA ASP A 231 16.24 -5.62 -10.83
C ASP A 231 15.40 -5.06 -9.67
N MET A 232 15.62 -3.80 -9.30
CA MET A 232 14.82 -3.13 -8.27
C MET A 232 13.36 -2.96 -8.72
N CYS A 233 13.10 -2.57 -9.96
CA CYS A 233 11.73 -2.52 -10.50
C CYS A 233 11.05 -3.89 -10.45
N SER A 234 11.73 -4.95 -10.92
CA SER A 234 11.19 -6.32 -10.86
C SER A 234 10.82 -6.73 -9.43
N MET A 235 11.65 -6.37 -8.44
CA MET A 235 11.39 -6.72 -7.05
C MET A 235 10.27 -5.88 -6.43
N ILE A 236 10.16 -4.59 -6.79
CA ILE A 236 9.08 -3.72 -6.35
C ILE A 236 7.73 -4.21 -6.89
N HIS A 237 7.68 -4.62 -8.16
CA HIS A 237 6.46 -5.20 -8.76
C HIS A 237 6.06 -6.48 -8.02
N ARG A 238 7.03 -7.37 -7.73
CA ARG A 238 6.79 -8.58 -6.94
C ARG A 238 6.32 -8.28 -5.52
N ALA A 239 6.91 -7.29 -4.85
CA ALA A 239 6.51 -6.85 -3.51
C ALA A 239 5.04 -6.39 -3.48
N TYR A 240 4.64 -5.64 -4.51
CA TYR A 240 3.27 -5.19 -4.68
C TYR A 240 2.32 -6.35 -4.97
N ASP A 241 2.69 -7.29 -5.85
CA ASP A 241 1.89 -8.47 -6.20
C ASP A 241 1.66 -9.41 -5.01
N GLN A 242 2.62 -9.46 -4.09
CA GLN A 242 2.54 -10.21 -2.84
C GLN A 242 1.87 -9.44 -1.70
N ARG A 243 1.39 -8.21 -1.96
CA ARG A 243 0.73 -7.33 -0.98
C ARG A 243 1.59 -6.96 0.22
N LEU A 244 2.91 -6.96 0.03
CA LEU A 244 3.84 -6.36 1.00
C LEU A 244 3.78 -4.85 0.92
N PHE A 245 3.51 -4.34 -0.29
CA PHE A 245 3.30 -2.93 -0.62
C PHE A 245 1.88 -2.67 -1.11
N ASN A 246 1.48 -1.40 -1.13
CA ASN A 246 0.30 -0.91 -1.81
C ASN A 246 0.70 0.20 -2.81
N SER A 247 -0.28 0.84 -3.45
CA SER A 247 -0.07 1.85 -4.49
C SER A 247 0.60 3.13 -4.00
N THR A 248 0.57 3.41 -2.68
CA THR A 248 1.08 4.65 -2.08
C THR A 248 2.33 4.46 -1.24
N GLN A 249 2.58 3.25 -0.75
CA GLN A 249 3.57 2.95 0.28
C GLN A 249 4.52 1.84 -0.15
N GLY A 250 5.68 1.84 0.51
CA GLY A 250 6.80 0.97 0.17
C GLY A 250 7.94 1.76 -0.45
N THR A 251 9.11 1.68 0.19
CA THR A 251 10.35 2.27 -0.31
C THR A 251 11.40 1.19 -0.45
N PHE A 252 12.02 1.10 -1.61
CA PHE A 252 13.25 0.35 -1.84
C PHE A 252 14.40 1.30 -2.06
N SER A 253 15.58 0.90 -1.62
CA SER A 253 16.83 1.47 -2.11
C SER A 253 17.90 0.41 -2.27
N GLN A 254 18.83 0.64 -3.20
CA GLN A 254 19.96 -0.22 -3.44
C GLN A 254 21.22 0.62 -3.62
N ARG A 255 22.28 0.27 -2.89
CA ARG A 255 23.60 0.90 -2.99
C ARG A 255 24.30 0.48 -4.28
N LEU A 256 25.06 1.41 -4.87
CA LEU A 256 25.94 1.19 -6.02
C LEU A 256 27.42 1.24 -5.60
N SER A 257 28.29 0.66 -6.41
CA SER A 257 29.74 0.56 -6.13
C SER A 257 30.45 1.91 -5.98
N ASP A 258 29.92 2.97 -6.60
CA ASP A 258 30.49 4.33 -6.54
C ASP A 258 30.08 5.12 -5.27
N GLY A 259 29.39 4.46 -4.33
CA GLY A 259 28.91 5.04 -3.08
C GLY A 259 27.58 5.78 -3.19
N SER A 260 27.01 5.94 -4.39
CA SER A 260 25.64 6.40 -4.57
C SER A 260 24.62 5.28 -4.30
N PHE A 261 23.33 5.61 -4.28
CA PHE A 261 22.27 4.60 -4.21
C PHE A 261 21.05 5.01 -5.02
N LEU A 262 20.32 4.01 -5.52
CA LEU A 262 19.01 4.17 -6.13
C LEU A 262 17.94 4.11 -5.04
N ILE A 263 16.86 4.88 -5.18
CA ILE A 263 15.70 4.86 -4.29
C ILE A 263 14.41 5.04 -5.08
N THR A 264 13.32 4.46 -4.59
CA THR A 264 11.99 4.67 -5.16
C THR A 264 11.59 6.16 -5.13
N PRO A 265 10.90 6.66 -6.16
CA PRO A 265 10.40 8.03 -6.18
C PRO A 265 9.18 8.20 -5.27
N TYR A 266 8.86 9.47 -4.98
CA TYR A 266 7.64 9.86 -4.30
C TYR A 266 6.42 9.84 -5.23
N MET A 267 5.24 9.46 -4.71
CA MET A 267 3.92 9.54 -5.38
C MET A 267 3.86 8.88 -6.77
N LYS A 268 4.52 7.72 -6.92
CA LYS A 268 4.46 6.89 -8.12
C LYS A 268 3.96 5.50 -7.75
N ASP A 269 3.02 4.99 -8.54
CA ASP A 269 2.46 3.64 -8.37
C ASP A 269 3.57 2.59 -8.39
N ARG A 270 3.59 1.75 -7.36
CA ARG A 270 4.59 0.68 -7.23
C ARG A 270 4.38 -0.42 -8.26
N LYS A 271 3.17 -0.65 -8.75
CA LYS A 271 2.88 -1.69 -9.75
C LYS A 271 3.48 -1.40 -11.14
N TYR A 272 3.57 -0.13 -11.53
CA TYR A 272 3.95 0.29 -12.89
C TYR A 272 5.19 1.19 -12.91
N LEU A 273 6.04 1.02 -11.91
CA LEU A 273 7.28 1.76 -11.78
C LEU A 273 8.31 1.28 -12.81
N GLU A 274 8.83 2.18 -13.63
CA GLU A 274 9.83 1.84 -14.65
C GLU A 274 11.25 2.23 -14.19
N PRO A 275 12.32 1.64 -14.77
CA PRO A 275 13.71 1.96 -14.42
C PRO A 275 14.05 3.45 -14.42
N GLU A 276 13.43 4.21 -15.31
CA GLU A 276 13.59 5.67 -15.44
C GLU A 276 12.94 6.46 -14.28
N ASP A 277 11.90 5.92 -13.63
CA ASP A 277 11.21 6.56 -12.53
C ASP A 277 12.07 6.55 -11.24
N LEU A 278 12.99 5.59 -11.11
CA LEU A 278 13.90 5.51 -9.95
C LEU A 278 14.82 6.72 -9.87
N VAL A 279 15.18 7.10 -8.64
CA VAL A 279 15.99 8.29 -8.36
C VAL A 279 17.34 7.87 -7.81
N ARG A 280 18.42 8.36 -8.40
CA ARG A 280 19.77 8.20 -7.83
C ARG A 280 20.07 9.32 -6.84
N ILE A 281 20.58 8.95 -5.67
CA ILE A 281 21.10 9.86 -4.66
C ILE A 281 22.62 9.73 -4.64
N LYS A 282 23.33 10.84 -4.82
CA LYS A 282 24.80 10.88 -4.86
C LYS A 282 25.31 12.08 -4.09
N ASN A 283 26.17 11.85 -3.10
CA ASN A 283 26.76 12.89 -2.26
C ASN A 283 25.72 13.86 -1.65
N GLY A 284 24.57 13.34 -1.20
CA GLY A 284 23.47 14.16 -0.67
C GLY A 284 22.68 14.94 -1.71
N MET A 285 22.90 14.71 -3.00
CA MET A 285 22.16 15.33 -4.11
C MET A 285 21.22 14.31 -4.78
N CYS A 286 20.15 14.78 -5.41
CA CYS A 286 19.22 13.95 -6.20
C CYS A 286 19.33 14.21 -7.70
N GLU A 287 18.90 13.24 -8.52
CA GLU A 287 18.79 13.42 -9.97
C GLU A 287 17.84 14.56 -10.32
N GLU A 288 18.29 15.45 -11.21
CA GLU A 288 17.50 16.59 -11.69
C GLU A 288 16.13 16.16 -12.23
N GLY A 289 15.10 16.92 -11.87
CA GLY A 289 13.72 16.69 -12.31
C GLY A 289 13.01 15.51 -11.65
N LYS A 290 13.66 14.80 -10.70
CA LYS A 290 13.07 13.68 -9.98
C LYS A 290 12.87 13.98 -8.50
N MET A 291 11.81 13.40 -7.93
CA MET A 291 11.51 13.51 -6.50
C MET A 291 11.72 12.16 -5.80
N PRO A 292 12.74 12.02 -4.92
CA PRO A 292 12.97 10.79 -4.19
C PRO A 292 11.99 10.61 -3.02
N SER A 293 11.96 9.40 -2.46
CA SER A 293 11.25 9.12 -1.21
C SER A 293 11.65 10.09 -0.08
N ARG A 294 10.71 10.38 0.83
CA ARG A 294 10.98 11.18 2.04
C ARG A 294 11.96 10.51 3.00
N SER A 295 12.19 9.20 2.85
CA SER A 295 13.08 8.43 3.72
C SER A 295 14.57 8.50 3.32
N VAL A 296 14.96 9.29 2.32
CA VAL A 296 16.38 9.47 1.93
C VAL A 296 17.32 9.69 3.13
N PRO A 297 17.01 10.57 4.12
CA PRO A 297 17.90 10.77 5.27
C PRO A 297 18.18 9.48 6.05
N LEU A 298 17.15 8.67 6.29
CA LEU A 298 17.30 7.40 7.01
C LEU A 298 18.11 6.38 6.21
N HIS A 299 17.81 6.23 4.91
CA HIS A 299 18.55 5.30 4.06
C HIS A 299 20.02 5.68 3.95
N GLN A 300 20.32 6.97 3.81
CA GLN A 300 21.68 7.49 3.77
C GLN A 300 22.43 7.25 5.10
N GLU A 301 21.79 7.46 6.25
CA GLU A 301 22.38 7.18 7.57
C GLU A 301 22.67 5.68 7.76
N ILE A 302 21.73 4.80 7.39
CA ILE A 302 21.93 3.35 7.44
C ILE A 302 23.12 2.95 6.58
N TYR A 303 23.20 3.48 5.35
CA TYR A 303 24.30 3.20 4.45
C TYR A 303 25.65 3.78 4.92
N SER A 304 25.65 4.92 5.62
CA SER A 304 26.88 5.48 6.19
C SER A 304 27.35 4.68 7.42
N THR A 305 26.42 4.16 8.22
CA THR A 305 26.71 3.43 9.45
C THR A 305 27.15 1.99 9.17
N HIS A 306 26.57 1.36 8.14
CA HIS A 306 26.74 -0.07 7.85
C HIS A 306 27.20 -0.30 6.40
N PRO A 307 28.52 -0.34 6.16
CA PRO A 307 29.09 -0.53 4.81
C PRO A 307 28.69 -1.85 4.14
N GLU A 308 28.37 -2.87 4.92
CA GLU A 308 27.95 -4.21 4.45
C GLU A 308 26.50 -4.25 3.94
N ILE A 309 25.68 -3.24 4.26
CA ILE A 309 24.29 -3.18 3.80
C ILE A 309 24.26 -2.65 2.36
N GLY A 310 23.74 -3.49 1.47
CA GLY A 310 23.58 -3.19 0.04
C GLY A 310 22.15 -2.80 -0.34
N SER A 311 21.16 -3.09 0.50
CA SER A 311 19.75 -2.76 0.25
C SER A 311 18.99 -2.47 1.54
N VAL A 312 18.05 -1.53 1.46
CA VAL A 312 17.15 -1.13 2.54
C VAL A 312 15.73 -1.04 1.99
N ILE A 313 14.78 -1.67 2.68
CA ILE A 313 13.36 -1.67 2.35
C ILE A 313 12.56 -1.17 3.54
N ILE A 314 11.64 -0.23 3.29
CA ILE A 314 10.66 0.22 4.29
C ILE A 314 9.26 -0.15 3.78
N ALA A 315 8.50 -0.89 4.58
CA ALA A 315 7.26 -1.52 4.18
C ALA A 315 6.16 -1.40 5.23
N HIS A 316 4.92 -1.68 4.84
CA HIS A 316 3.74 -1.68 5.71
C HIS A 316 2.83 -2.89 5.46
N PRO A 317 3.35 -4.14 5.39
CA PRO A 317 2.50 -5.30 5.15
C PRO A 317 1.50 -5.48 6.31
N PRO A 318 0.21 -5.77 6.05
CA PRO A 318 -0.81 -5.76 7.11
C PRO A 318 -0.54 -6.67 8.30
N ALA A 319 -0.03 -7.88 8.08
CA ALA A 319 0.09 -8.88 9.14
C ALA A 319 1.24 -8.54 10.11
N ILE A 320 2.43 -8.18 9.61
CA ILE A 320 3.49 -7.72 10.52
C ILE A 320 3.15 -6.38 11.19
N MET A 321 2.44 -5.49 10.48
CA MET A 321 2.01 -4.23 11.07
C MET A 321 0.97 -4.42 12.19
N ALA A 322 0.26 -5.56 12.24
CA ALA A 322 -0.58 -5.91 13.37
C ALA A 322 0.24 -5.97 14.68
N PHE A 323 1.44 -6.56 14.66
CA PHE A 323 2.36 -6.54 15.80
C PHE A 323 2.84 -5.12 16.09
N ALA A 324 3.15 -4.33 15.05
CA ALA A 324 3.59 -2.95 15.22
C ALA A 324 2.55 -2.07 15.93
N CYS A 325 1.27 -2.41 15.83
CA CYS A 325 0.15 -1.68 16.42
C CYS A 325 -0.39 -2.33 17.70
N THR A 326 0.21 -3.38 18.25
CA THR A 326 -0.20 -4.00 19.53
C THR A 326 0.97 -4.14 20.49
N ASP A 327 0.68 -4.45 21.75
CA ASP A 327 1.72 -4.77 22.75
C ASP A 327 2.32 -6.17 22.56
N THR A 328 1.80 -6.95 21.62
CA THR A 328 2.29 -8.31 21.32
C THR A 328 3.65 -8.24 20.64
N GLU A 329 4.65 -8.90 21.22
CA GLU A 329 5.97 -9.04 20.60
C GLU A 329 5.93 -10.02 19.42
N PHE A 330 6.75 -9.73 18.42
CA PHE A 330 6.98 -10.63 17.30
C PHE A 330 8.20 -11.52 17.62
N ASP A 331 8.03 -12.83 17.56
CA ASP A 331 9.11 -13.80 17.77
C ASP A 331 9.41 -14.53 16.46
N SER A 332 10.64 -14.43 15.96
CA SER A 332 11.10 -15.11 14.75
C SER A 332 11.38 -16.60 14.97
N ARG A 333 11.45 -17.07 16.23
CA ARG A 333 11.75 -18.46 16.62
C ARG A 333 10.52 -19.37 16.45
N THR A 334 9.82 -19.22 15.35
CA THR A 334 8.64 -20.03 15.00
C THR A 334 9.04 -21.27 14.21
N ILE A 335 9.72 -21.07 13.08
CA ILE A 335 10.32 -22.13 12.27
C ILE A 335 11.80 -21.81 12.01
N PRO A 336 12.66 -22.81 11.79
CA PRO A 336 14.10 -22.59 11.64
C PRO A 336 14.43 -21.58 10.54
N GLU A 337 13.77 -21.67 9.38
CA GLU A 337 14.00 -20.79 8.24
C GLU A 337 13.67 -19.33 8.57
N SER A 338 12.62 -19.08 9.37
CA SER A 338 12.26 -17.74 9.82
C SER A 338 13.35 -17.16 10.73
N TYR A 339 13.78 -17.94 11.70
CA TYR A 339 14.84 -17.53 12.62
C TYR A 339 16.17 -17.30 11.91
N ILE A 340 16.61 -18.22 11.04
CA ILE A 340 17.87 -18.09 10.27
C ILE A 340 17.87 -16.81 9.43
N ASN A 341 16.72 -16.46 8.86
CA ASN A 341 16.61 -15.34 7.93
C ASN A 341 16.50 -13.97 8.64
N LEU A 342 15.66 -13.91 9.68
CA LEU A 342 15.31 -12.68 10.39
C LEU A 342 16.22 -12.40 11.59
N LEU A 343 16.75 -13.45 12.23
CA LEU A 343 17.44 -13.39 13.52
C LEU A 343 16.57 -12.63 14.54
N ASP A 344 17.14 -11.67 15.25
CA ASP A 344 16.39 -10.86 16.21
C ASP A 344 15.63 -9.74 15.49
N VAL A 345 14.33 -9.64 15.73
CA VAL A 345 13.51 -8.53 15.24
C VAL A 345 13.32 -7.52 16.36
N LYS A 346 13.89 -6.32 16.21
CA LYS A 346 13.83 -5.28 17.26
C LYS A 346 12.64 -4.35 17.05
N ARG A 347 11.98 -3.96 18.14
CA ARG A 347 10.96 -2.92 18.14
C ARG A 347 11.55 -1.58 18.54
N LEU A 348 11.20 -0.51 17.82
CA LEU A 348 11.48 0.87 18.20
C LEU A 348 10.17 1.68 18.36
N PRO A 349 10.18 2.75 19.18
CA PRO A 349 9.01 3.61 19.37
C PRO A 349 8.51 4.28 18.08
N TYR A 350 7.25 4.73 18.11
CA TYR A 350 6.65 5.52 17.03
C TYR A 350 7.54 6.71 16.63
N ALA A 351 7.59 6.99 15.34
CA ALA A 351 8.37 8.07 14.72
C ALA A 351 9.89 7.96 14.85
N ALA A 352 10.46 6.90 15.43
CA ALA A 352 11.91 6.71 15.51
C ALA A 352 12.59 6.82 14.14
N SER A 353 11.98 6.23 13.10
CA SER A 353 12.47 6.28 11.71
C SER A 353 12.65 7.70 11.13
N THR A 354 12.05 8.71 11.77
CA THR A 354 12.07 10.10 11.30
C THR A 354 12.58 11.11 12.30
N MET A 355 12.37 10.89 13.60
CA MET A 355 12.83 11.79 14.66
C MET A 355 14.19 11.38 15.23
N ASP A 356 14.54 10.09 15.15
CA ASP A 356 15.80 9.54 15.63
C ASP A 356 16.44 8.66 14.55
N VAL A 357 16.80 9.31 13.43
CA VAL A 357 17.42 8.64 12.28
C VAL A 357 18.72 7.93 12.68
N LYS A 358 19.55 8.56 13.52
CA LYS A 358 20.82 8.01 13.98
C LYS A 358 20.63 6.82 14.90
N GLY A 359 19.75 6.92 15.90
CA GLY A 359 19.45 5.81 16.79
C GLY A 359 18.77 4.64 16.06
N THR A 360 17.88 4.94 15.10
CA THR A 360 17.28 3.92 14.24
C THR A 360 18.34 3.18 13.41
N ALA A 361 19.27 3.90 12.78
CA ALA A 361 20.36 3.28 12.05
C ALA A 361 21.28 2.45 12.98
N ALA A 362 21.59 2.95 14.18
CA ALA A 362 22.43 2.25 15.15
C ALA A 362 21.76 0.99 15.76
N ALA A 363 20.43 0.90 15.76
CA ALA A 363 19.71 -0.28 16.24
C ALA A 363 19.90 -1.50 15.31
N ILE A 364 20.15 -1.25 14.02
CA ILE A 364 20.45 -2.28 13.02
C ILE A 364 21.85 -2.83 13.26
N ASN A 365 21.98 -4.15 13.20
CA ASN A 365 23.27 -4.85 13.31
C ASN A 365 23.11 -6.25 12.72
N ARG A 366 24.20 -7.04 12.67
CA ARG A 366 24.17 -8.40 12.10
C ARG A 366 23.15 -9.35 12.74
N ARG A 367 22.88 -9.20 14.04
CA ARG A 367 21.87 -9.96 14.79
C ARG A 367 20.47 -9.39 14.65
N SER A 368 20.34 -8.10 14.28
CA SER A 368 19.04 -7.43 14.15
C SER A 368 18.93 -6.68 12.82
N PRO A 369 18.75 -7.40 11.69
CA PRO A 369 18.63 -6.81 10.37
C PRO A 369 17.24 -6.18 10.11
N VAL A 370 16.27 -6.45 10.97
CA VAL A 370 14.87 -6.01 10.86
C VAL A 370 14.46 -5.20 12.07
N LEU A 371 13.79 -4.07 11.82
CA LEU A 371 13.17 -3.24 12.82
C LEU A 371 11.66 -3.14 12.59
N ILE A 372 10.87 -3.24 13.65
CA ILE A 372 9.46 -2.86 13.70
C ILE A 372 9.38 -1.49 14.36
N ILE A 373 8.89 -0.48 13.65
CA ILE A 373 8.64 0.85 14.20
C ILE A 373 7.16 0.92 14.57
N SER A 374 6.87 1.02 15.87
CA SER A 374 5.49 0.99 16.39
C SER A 374 4.58 1.92 15.60
N ASN A 375 3.43 1.39 15.16
CA ASN A 375 2.39 2.09 14.39
C ASN A 375 2.85 2.80 13.09
N GLN A 376 4.09 2.60 12.64
CA GLN A 376 4.62 3.37 11.51
C GLN A 376 5.02 2.48 10.35
N CYS A 377 5.99 1.58 10.51
CA CYS A 377 6.50 0.76 9.40
C CYS A 377 7.39 -0.38 9.90
N VAL A 378 7.81 -1.26 8.99
CA VAL A 378 8.96 -2.12 9.18
C VAL A 378 10.13 -1.66 8.32
N ILE A 379 11.35 -1.77 8.83
CA ILE A 379 12.60 -1.48 8.13
C ILE A 379 13.37 -2.79 8.02
N VAL A 380 13.70 -3.20 6.80
CA VAL A 380 14.42 -4.43 6.50
C VAL A 380 15.70 -4.09 5.76
N THR A 381 16.81 -4.65 6.22
CA THR A 381 18.12 -4.47 5.59
C THR A 381 18.68 -5.78 5.07
N GLY A 382 19.53 -5.71 4.04
CA GLY A 382 20.19 -6.88 3.49
C GLY A 382 21.50 -6.52 2.78
N SER A 383 22.38 -7.50 2.64
CA SER A 383 23.65 -7.35 1.91
C SER A 383 23.42 -7.20 0.40
N THR A 384 22.29 -7.71 -0.10
CA THR A 384 21.85 -7.59 -1.48
C THR A 384 20.37 -7.24 -1.53
N LEU A 385 19.90 -6.80 -2.70
CA LEU A 385 18.49 -6.54 -2.97
C LEU A 385 17.63 -7.78 -2.68
N LEU A 386 18.05 -8.95 -3.16
CA LEU A 386 17.32 -10.21 -2.95
C LEU A 386 17.26 -10.59 -1.47
N ASN A 387 18.37 -10.47 -0.73
CA ASN A 387 18.39 -10.79 0.69
C ASN A 387 17.49 -9.87 1.53
N ALA A 388 17.46 -8.56 1.24
CA ALA A 388 16.55 -7.64 1.92
C ALA A 388 15.08 -7.96 1.61
N PHE A 389 14.79 -8.33 0.35
CA PHE A 389 13.44 -8.67 -0.07
C PHE A 389 12.94 -9.97 0.56
N ASP A 390 13.76 -11.02 0.55
CA ASP A 390 13.47 -12.31 1.17
C ASP A 390 13.18 -12.16 2.66
N ARG A 391 13.95 -11.33 3.38
CA ARG A 391 13.65 -10.96 4.78
C ARG A 391 12.28 -10.33 4.95
N LEU A 392 11.86 -9.45 4.05
CA LEU A 392 10.53 -8.84 4.13
C LEU A 392 9.42 -9.88 3.89
N GLU A 393 9.59 -10.76 2.89
CA GLU A 393 8.67 -11.87 2.64
C GLU A 393 8.54 -12.78 3.85
N VAL A 394 9.66 -13.24 4.40
CA VAL A 394 9.70 -14.15 5.56
C VAL A 394 9.10 -13.49 6.80
N LEU A 395 9.35 -12.19 7.01
CA LEU A 395 8.81 -11.43 8.13
C LEU A 395 7.27 -11.41 8.13
N ASP A 396 6.66 -10.97 7.02
CA ASP A 396 5.20 -10.89 6.93
C ASP A 396 4.54 -12.27 6.82
N TYR A 397 5.21 -13.24 6.17
CA TYR A 397 4.76 -14.62 6.14
C TYR A 397 4.71 -15.23 7.56
N SER A 398 5.77 -15.03 8.34
CA SER A 398 5.83 -15.51 9.73
C SER A 398 4.75 -14.84 10.58
N ALA A 399 4.52 -13.54 10.39
CA ALA A 399 3.44 -12.82 11.07
C ALA A 399 2.06 -13.44 10.76
N LYS A 400 1.76 -13.72 9.49
CA LYS A 400 0.52 -14.41 9.07
C LYS A 400 0.37 -15.77 9.74
N ALA A 401 1.44 -16.57 9.78
CA ALA A 401 1.41 -17.89 10.41
C ALA A 401 1.16 -17.81 11.93
N ILE A 402 1.81 -16.87 12.62
CA ILE A 402 1.61 -16.63 14.06
C ILE A 402 0.17 -16.19 14.34
N ILE A 403 -0.36 -15.24 13.56
CA ILE A 403 -1.74 -14.76 13.69
C ILE A 403 -2.73 -15.89 13.44
N ALA A 404 -2.53 -16.70 12.39
CA ALA A 404 -3.40 -17.84 12.10
C ALA A 404 -3.35 -18.91 13.20
N THR A 405 -2.20 -19.11 13.84
CA THR A 405 -2.06 -20.05 14.96
C THR A 405 -2.99 -19.69 16.13
N ARG A 406 -3.24 -18.40 16.37
CA ARG A 406 -4.14 -17.94 17.45
C ARG A 406 -5.59 -18.42 17.28
N ASP A 407 -6.02 -18.71 16.05
CA ASP A 407 -7.35 -19.26 15.79
C ASP A 407 -7.42 -20.77 16.13
N ILE A 408 -6.28 -21.43 16.34
CA ILE A 408 -6.15 -22.88 16.54
C ILE A 408 -5.69 -23.23 17.96
N GLY A 409 -4.77 -22.44 18.54
CA GLY A 409 -4.24 -22.68 19.88
C GLY A 409 -3.05 -21.79 20.24
N GLU A 410 -2.28 -22.24 21.23
CA GLU A 410 -1.08 -21.55 21.69
C GLU A 410 0.11 -21.77 20.76
N ILE A 411 0.97 -20.76 20.66
CA ILE A 411 2.18 -20.82 19.85
C ILE A 411 3.27 -21.54 20.64
N VAL A 412 3.87 -22.56 20.04
CA VAL A 412 5.07 -23.23 20.55
C VAL A 412 6.25 -22.75 19.71
N THR A 413 7.22 -22.11 20.34
CA THR A 413 8.44 -21.62 19.70
C THR A 413 9.57 -22.65 19.79
N ILE A 414 10.56 -22.47 18.94
CA ILE A 414 11.84 -23.19 18.99
C ILE A 414 12.52 -22.82 20.32
N SER A 415 12.92 -23.83 21.08
CA SER A 415 13.57 -23.63 22.38
C SER A 415 14.95 -22.99 22.23
N GLU A 416 15.47 -22.39 23.31
CA GLU A 416 16.81 -21.77 23.30
C GLU A 416 17.91 -22.77 22.88
N LYS A 417 17.79 -24.03 23.31
CA LYS A 417 18.73 -25.09 22.91
C LYS A 417 18.68 -25.37 21.41
N GLU A 418 17.49 -25.46 20.84
CA GLU A 418 17.32 -25.70 19.40
C GLU A 418 17.77 -24.48 18.57
N VAL A 419 17.59 -23.27 19.10
CA VAL A 419 18.17 -22.04 18.53
C VAL A 419 19.70 -22.12 18.53
N ASP A 420 20.33 -22.50 19.64
CA ASP A 420 21.78 -22.71 19.73
C ASP A 420 22.28 -23.73 18.69
N ASP A 421 21.57 -24.84 18.54
CA ASP A 421 21.88 -25.89 17.56
C ASP A 421 21.79 -25.35 16.12
N ILE A 422 20.78 -24.54 15.81
CA ILE A 422 20.63 -23.85 14.51
C ILE A 422 21.78 -22.85 14.30
N GLU A 423 22.10 -22.02 15.28
CA GLU A 423 23.16 -21.02 15.16
C GLU A 423 24.52 -21.65 14.87
N VAL A 424 24.81 -22.80 15.48
CA VAL A 424 26.02 -23.58 15.20
C VAL A 424 25.97 -24.18 13.80
N ALA A 425 24.86 -24.80 13.40
CA ALA A 425 24.73 -25.46 12.10
C ALA A 425 24.82 -24.49 10.91
N PHE A 426 24.34 -23.25 11.07
CA PHE A 426 24.28 -22.24 10.02
C PHE A 426 25.32 -21.12 10.15
N ASN A 427 26.26 -21.22 11.11
CA ASN A 427 27.31 -20.22 11.38
C ASN A 427 26.75 -18.80 11.62
N LEU A 428 25.78 -18.69 12.53
CA LEU A 428 25.10 -17.43 12.86
C LEU A 428 25.67 -16.72 14.12
N LYS A 429 26.75 -17.27 14.71
CA LYS A 429 27.45 -16.73 15.89
C LYS A 429 28.54 -15.73 15.52
#